data_AF-A0A965UW70-F1
#
_entry.id   AF-A0A965UW70-F1
#
_cell.length_a   1.000
_cell.length_b   1.000
_cell.length_c   1.000
_cell.angle_alpha   90.00
_cell.angle_beta   90.00
_cell.angle_gamma   90.00
#
_symmetry.space_group_name_H-M   'P 1'
#
loop_
_entity.id
_entity.type
_entity.pdbx_description
1 polymer ?
#
loop_
_entity_poly.entity_id
_entity_poly.type
_entity_poly.pdbx_seq_one_letter_code
_entity_poly.pdbx_strand_id
1 'polypeptide(L)' 'MHIITLTTSEGKTMTKAQIHYVTMARIHVFLGNIESAARSLSSEVRAAYRESDKAELLKVADELGLTNHPDFII' A
#
# COMPACT_ATOMS: atom_id res chain seq x y z
N MET A 1 9.15 22.45 -1.68
CA MET A 1 8.46 21.20 -2.08
C MET A 1 8.61 20.22 -0.91
N HIS A 2 7.61 20.16 -0.02
CA HIS A 2 7.68 19.30 1.18
C HIS A 2 7.47 17.86 0.74
N ILE A 3 8.51 17.05 0.85
CA ILE A 3 8.44 15.60 0.62
C ILE A 3 7.80 15.04 1.88
N ILE A 4 6.56 14.57 1.79
CA ILE A 4 5.90 13.86 2.89
C ILE A 4 6.64 12.53 3.04
N THR A 5 7.63 12.49 3.93
CA THR A 5 8.20 11.24 4.42
C THR A 5 7.13 10.54 5.24
N LEU A 6 6.46 9.55 4.65
CA LEU A 6 5.66 8.57 5.38
C LEU A 6 6.65 7.70 6.19
N THR A 7 7.03 8.19 7.37
CA THR A 7 7.75 7.39 8.35
C THR A 7 6.74 6.55 9.11
N THR A 8 6.77 5.23 8.90
CA THR A 8 6.16 4.28 9.83
C THR A 8 6.84 4.43 11.20
N SER A 9 6.08 4.20 12.28
CA SER A 9 6.52 4.46 13.66
C SER A 9 7.72 3.62 14.13
N GLU A 10 8.20 2.66 13.33
CA GLU A 10 9.29 1.75 13.68
C GLU A 10 10.61 1.96 12.90
N GLY A 11 10.71 2.98 12.04
CA GLY A 11 11.95 3.20 11.27
C GLY A 11 12.27 2.10 10.24
N LYS A 12 11.30 1.22 9.93
CA LYS A 12 11.38 0.23 8.85
C LYS A 12 10.89 0.84 7.55
N THR A 13 11.84 1.11 6.67
CA THR A 13 11.61 1.85 5.43
C THR A 13 11.20 0.91 4.32
N MET A 14 9.90 0.97 3.97
CA MET A 14 9.43 0.61 2.64
C MET A 14 10.35 1.23 1.58
N THR A 15 10.58 0.52 0.49
CA THR A 15 11.34 1.07 -0.63
C THR A 15 10.61 2.29 -1.21
N LYS A 16 11.37 3.18 -1.88
CA LYS A 16 10.78 4.35 -2.55
C LYS A 16 9.68 3.96 -3.56
N ALA A 17 9.82 2.79 -4.21
CA ALA A 17 8.82 2.25 -5.11
C ALA A 17 7.53 1.86 -4.38
N GLN A 18 7.64 1.13 -3.26
CA GLN A 18 6.49 0.78 -2.42
C GLN A 18 5.75 2.01 -1.90
N ILE A 19 6.50 3.03 -1.44
CA ILE A 19 5.91 4.30 -0.98
C ILE A 19 5.11 4.98 -2.12
N HIS A 20 5.64 4.96 -3.34
CA HIS A 20 4.94 5.49 -4.50
C HIS A 20 3.64 4.73 -4.77
N TYR A 21 3.65 3.40 -4.75
CA TYR A 21 2.45 2.59 -4.95
C TYR A 21 1.41 2.79 -3.86
N VAL A 22 1.82 2.86 -2.59
CA VAL A 22 0.93 3.21 -1.47
C VAL A 22 0.29 4.58 -1.69
N THR A 23 1.07 5.56 -2.14
CA THR A 23 0.55 6.91 -2.42
C THR A 23 -0.47 6.88 -3.55
N MET A 24 -0.19 6.15 -4.63
CA MET A 24 -1.14 6.00 -5.74
C MET A 24 -2.41 5.25 -5.31
N ALA A 25 -2.29 4.20 -4.51
CA ALA A 25 -3.45 3.48 -3.97
C ALA A 25 -4.33 4.39 -3.12
N ARG A 26 -3.73 5.25 -2.28
CA ARG A 26 -4.46 6.28 -1.50
C ARG A 26 -5.21 7.26 -2.40
N ILE A 27 -4.58 7.73 -3.49
CA ILE A 27 -5.24 8.61 -4.47
C ILE A 27 -6.38 7.87 -5.17
N HIS A 28 -6.18 6.62 -5.59
CA HIS A 28 -7.24 5.83 -6.22
C HIS A 28 -8.43 5.63 -5.28
N VAL A 29 -8.19 5.34 -4.01
CA VAL A 29 -9.26 5.25 -3.00
C VAL A 29 -10.00 6.59 -2.86
N PHE A 30 -9.26 7.70 -2.76
CA PHE A 30 -9.86 9.04 -2.67
C PHE A 30 -10.72 9.39 -3.89
N LEU A 31 -10.32 8.96 -5.09
CA LEU A 31 -11.06 9.17 -6.33
C LEU A 31 -12.22 8.17 -6.52
N GLY A 32 -12.44 7.23 -5.59
CA GLY A 32 -13.45 6.18 -5.69
C GLY A 32 -13.06 4.99 -6.58
N ASN A 33 -11.82 4.94 -7.06
CA ASN A 33 -11.27 3.87 -7.90
C ASN A 33 -10.76 2.70 -7.06
N ILE A 34 -11.65 2.10 -6.26
CA ILE A 34 -11.28 1.07 -5.25
C ILE A 34 -10.67 -0.18 -5.90
N GLU A 35 -11.21 -0.63 -7.04
CA GLU A 35 -10.71 -1.81 -7.77
C GLU A 35 -9.23 -1.67 -8.17
N SER A 36 -8.88 -0.51 -8.74
CA SER A 36 -7.50 -0.21 -9.13
C SER A 36 -6.57 -0.17 -7.91
N ALA A 37 -7.01 0.46 -6.82
CA ALA A 37 -6.24 0.49 -5.57
C ALA A 37 -6.01 -0.93 -5.01
N ALA A 38 -7.05 -1.75 -4.97
CA ALA A 38 -7.00 -3.12 -4.49
C ALA A 38 -6.03 -3.98 -5.32
N ARG A 39 -6.12 -3.93 -6.65
CA ARG A 39 -5.23 -4.70 -7.54
C ARG A 39 -3.77 -4.27 -7.41
N SER A 40 -3.51 -2.96 -7.43
CA SER A 40 -2.14 -2.44 -7.32
C SER A 40 -1.50 -2.82 -6.00
N LEU A 41 -2.22 -2.63 -4.88
CA LEU A 41 -1.67 -2.92 -3.57
C LEU A 41 -1.54 -4.44 -3.31
N SER A 42 -2.47 -5.26 -3.81
CA SER A 42 -2.37 -6.73 -3.81
C SER A 42 -1.13 -7.23 -4.55
N SER A 43 -0.83 -6.65 -5.73
CA SER A 43 0.36 -7.01 -6.48
C SER A 43 1.63 -6.67 -5.71
N GLU A 44 1.68 -5.51 -5.05
CA GLU A 44 2.85 -5.08 -4.30
C GLU A 44 3.07 -5.93 -3.04
N VAL A 45 1.99 -6.31 -2.33
CA VAL A 45 2.04 -7.23 -1.19
C VAL A 45 2.63 -8.58 -1.60
N ARG A 46 2.26 -9.10 -2.79
CA ARG A 46 2.78 -10.37 -3.31
C ARG A 46 4.21 -10.28 -3.82
N ALA A 47 4.59 -9.13 -4.36
CA ALA A 47 5.95 -8.85 -4.83
C ALA A 47 6.93 -8.51 -3.70
N ALA A 48 6.42 -8.20 -2.50
CA ALA A 48 7.25 -7.86 -1.35
C ALA A 48 8.14 -9.05 -0.95
N TYR A 49 9.46 -8.85 -1.09
CA TYR A 49 10.45 -9.88 -0.75
C TYR A 49 10.63 -10.06 0.76
N ARG A 50 10.58 -8.95 1.51
CA ARG A 50 10.74 -8.97 2.97
C ARG A 50 9.38 -9.07 3.63
N GLU A 51 9.29 -9.95 4.62
CA GLU A 51 8.07 -10.11 5.42
C GLU A 51 7.70 -8.84 6.18
N SER A 52 8.70 -8.02 6.57
CA SER A 52 8.46 -6.69 7.14
C SER A 52 7.69 -5.78 6.20
N ASP A 53 8.07 -5.76 4.92
CA ASP A 53 7.48 -4.86 3.93
C ASP A 53 6.08 -5.34 3.59
N LYS A 54 5.88 -6.67 3.53
CA LYS A 54 4.57 -7.29 3.37
C LYS A 54 3.62 -6.91 4.51
N ALA A 55 4.08 -6.95 5.76
CA ALA A 55 3.29 -6.58 6.93
C ALA A 55 2.86 -5.10 6.89
N GLU A 56 3.78 -4.20 6.53
CA GLU A 56 3.47 -2.77 6.39
C GLU A 56 2.49 -2.50 5.23
N LEU A 57 2.69 -3.14 4.07
CA LEU A 57 1.75 -3.02 2.94
C LEU A 57 0.35 -3.54 3.28
N LEU A 58 0.27 -4.64 4.05
CA LEU A 58 -1.01 -5.19 4.51
C LEU A 58 -1.70 -4.27 5.51
N LYS A 59 -0.95 -3.65 6.42
CA LYS A 59 -1.48 -2.65 7.33
C LYS A 59 -2.07 -1.46 6.58
N VAL A 60 -1.36 -0.98 5.55
CA VAL A 60 -1.89 0.08 4.66
C VAL A 60 -3.15 -0.38 3.93
N ALA A 61 -3.18 -1.62 3.44
CA ALA A 61 -4.36 -2.17 2.77
C ALA A 61 -5.59 -2.21 3.69
N ASP A 62 -5.38 -2.58 4.95
CA ASP A 62 -6.41 -2.63 5.98
C ASP A 62 -6.91 -1.23 6.37
N GLU A 63 -5.99 -0.27 6.57
CA GLU A 63 -6.31 1.14 6.80
C GLU A 63 -7.17 1.75 5.67
N LEU A 64 -6.97 1.28 4.44
CA LEU A 64 -7.73 1.72 3.26
C LEU A 64 -9.01 0.89 3.02
N GLY A 65 -9.28 -0.13 3.83
CA GLY A 65 -10.43 -1.03 3.67
C GLY A 65 -10.36 -1.93 2.42
N LEU A 66 -9.17 -2.08 1.82
CA LEU A 66 -8.97 -2.83 0.58
C LEU A 66 -8.93 -4.34 0.81
N THR A 67 -8.60 -4.78 2.03
CA THR A 67 -8.50 -6.20 2.41
C THR A 67 -9.80 -6.98 2.23
N ASN A 68 -10.95 -6.30 2.30
CA ASN A 68 -12.28 -6.89 2.09
C ASN A 68 -12.71 -6.90 0.61
N HIS A 69 -11.92 -6.33 -0.29
CA HIS A 69 -12.28 -6.19 -1.70
C HIS A 69 -11.97 -7.49 -2.47
N PRO A 70 -12.86 -7.98 -3.36
CA PRO A 70 -12.65 -9.24 -4.09
C PRO A 70 -11.41 -9.23 -4.99
N ASP A 71 -11.01 -8.06 -5.50
CA ASP A 71 -9.76 -7.92 -6.29
C ASP A 71 -8.48 -7.89 -5.42
N PHE A 72 -8.59 -7.82 -4.10
CA PHE A 72 -7.42 -7.83 -3.22
C PHE A 72 -7.03 -9.26 -2.85
N ILE A 73 -6.05 -9.81 -3.57
CA ILE A 73 -5.62 -11.21 -3.44
C ILE A 73 -4.16 -11.26 -2.95
N ILE A 74 -3.88 -11.99 -1.87
CA ILE A 74 -2.53 -12.17 -1.32
C ILE A 74 -2.02 -13.57 -1.65
#